data_AF-A0A962CDJ4-F1
#
_entry.id   AF-A0A962CDJ4-F1
#
_cell.length_a   1.000
_cell.length_b   1.000
_cell.length_c   1.000
_cell.angle_alpha   90.00
_cell.angle_beta   90.00
_cell.angle_gamma   90.00
#
_symmetry.space_group_name_H-M   'P 1'
#
loop_
_entity.id
_entity.type
_entity.pdbx_description
1 polymer ?
#
loop_
_entity_poly.entity_id
_entity_poly.type
_entity_poly.pdbx_seq_one_letter_code
_entity_poly.pdbx_strand_id
1 'polypeptide(L)'
;GAFASYRKKGKWAAAAKQAGLSKADGDRLNDAAETHYTACCDAWVALAQAAAGHTLAALIDEARPILQHYREHKRASAQLDFDDLIFAARDLLRDHDAVRRALGQRFAHVLVDEFQDTDPLQTEIFWRLCGEPVDGDADWTRFQIRSGALFLVGDPKQAIYRFRGADVGAYVQARDAFRAQDPDSLLSISTNFRSCASILTFVNERFEAVLSADGQPGFTALDPFHD
;
A
#
# COMPACT_ATOMS: atom_id res chain seq x y z
N GLY A 1 -1.47 7.95 23.17
CA GLY A 1 -2.49 7.59 24.18
C GLY A 1 -3.84 7.67 23.54
N ALA A 2 -4.72 6.69 23.76
CA ALA A 2 -6.08 6.69 23.24
C ALA A 2 -7.07 7.12 24.33
N PHE A 3 -8.14 7.82 23.94
CA PHE A 3 -9.25 8.10 24.84
C PHE A 3 -9.93 6.78 25.26
N ALA A 4 -10.40 6.72 26.50
CA ALA A 4 -11.23 5.60 26.95
C ALA A 4 -12.56 5.62 26.19
N SER A 5 -13.00 4.47 25.67
CA SER A 5 -14.23 4.37 24.87
C SER A 5 -15.43 4.99 25.58
N TYR A 6 -16.16 5.86 24.90
CA TYR A 6 -17.43 6.37 25.39
C TYR A 6 -18.43 5.21 25.48
N ARG A 7 -18.78 4.83 26.71
CA ARG A 7 -19.84 3.87 27.04
C ARG A 7 -20.70 4.57 28.07
N LYS A 8 -22.04 4.34 28.06
CA LYS A 8 -22.97 4.40 29.23
C LYS A 8 -24.40 4.95 28.94
N LYS A 9 -25.06 4.65 27.81
CA LYS A 9 -26.50 5.04 27.60
C LYS A 9 -27.41 4.76 28.83
N GLY A 10 -27.28 3.59 29.45
CA GLY A 10 -28.08 3.22 30.62
C GLY A 10 -27.78 4.00 31.92
N LYS A 11 -26.59 4.59 32.09
CA LYS A 11 -26.26 5.35 33.30
C LYS A 11 -26.79 6.79 33.26
N TRP A 12 -26.93 7.36 32.07
CA TRP A 12 -27.50 8.69 31.89
C TRP A 12 -28.99 8.73 32.23
N ALA A 13 -29.77 7.73 31.81
CA ALA A 13 -31.19 7.62 32.17
C ALA A 13 -31.39 7.43 33.69
N ALA A 14 -30.52 6.66 34.36
CA ALA A 14 -30.55 6.49 35.81
C ALA A 14 -30.20 7.78 36.57
N ALA A 15 -29.17 8.51 36.11
CA ALA A 15 -28.77 9.80 36.67
C ALA A 15 -29.85 10.87 36.46
N ALA A 16 -30.48 10.92 35.27
CA ALA A 16 -31.59 11.82 34.97
C ALA A 16 -32.75 11.60 35.95
N LYS A 17 -33.14 10.35 36.20
CA LYS A 17 -34.18 10.01 37.18
C LYS A 17 -33.84 10.48 38.60
N GLN A 18 -32.58 10.33 39.04
CA GLN A 18 -32.13 10.82 40.36
C GLN A 18 -32.14 12.35 40.45
N ALA A 19 -31.93 13.05 39.32
CA ALA A 19 -31.98 14.50 39.23
C ALA A 19 -33.41 15.06 39.01
N GLY A 20 -34.45 14.21 38.99
CA GLY A 20 -35.83 14.63 38.73
C GLY A 20 -36.14 14.95 37.26
N LEU A 21 -35.26 14.57 36.33
CA LEU A 21 -35.41 14.77 34.89
C LEU A 21 -36.09 13.57 34.21
N SER A 22 -36.67 13.81 33.03
CA SER A 22 -37.28 12.74 32.23
C SER A 22 -36.22 11.85 31.59
N LYS A 23 -36.63 10.64 31.15
CA LYS A 23 -35.76 9.76 30.36
C LYS A 23 -35.27 10.45 29.07
N ALA A 24 -36.14 11.23 28.41
CA ALA A 24 -35.81 11.94 27.19
C ALA A 24 -34.74 13.03 27.41
N ASP A 25 -34.73 13.68 28.58
CA ASP A 25 -33.67 14.62 28.94
C ASP A 25 -32.34 13.91 29.20
N GLY A 26 -32.38 12.73 29.83
CA GLY A 26 -31.20 11.88 30.01
C GLY A 26 -30.59 11.40 28.69
N ASP A 27 -31.42 10.97 27.73
CA ASP A 27 -30.97 10.57 26.40
C ASP A 27 -30.36 11.76 25.64
N ARG A 28 -30.99 12.94 25.70
CA ARG A 28 -30.45 14.17 25.07
C ARG A 28 -29.09 14.57 25.65
N LEU A 29 -28.91 14.48 26.97
CA LEU A 29 -27.63 14.77 27.62
C LEU A 29 -26.56 13.73 27.27
N ASN A 30 -26.94 12.45 27.15
CA ASN A 30 -26.04 11.42 26.66
C ASN A 30 -25.54 11.74 25.24
N ASP A 31 -26.43 12.12 24.33
CA ASP A 31 -26.09 12.42 22.94
C ASP A 31 -25.22 13.68 22.82
N ALA A 32 -25.49 14.71 23.63
CA ALA A 32 -24.65 15.89 23.73
C ALA A 32 -23.24 15.54 24.26
N ALA A 33 -23.15 14.70 25.30
CA ALA A 33 -21.88 14.25 25.84
C ALA A 33 -21.10 13.36 24.87
N GLU A 34 -21.79 12.51 24.09
CA GLU A 34 -21.18 11.73 23.01
C GLU A 34 -20.61 12.65 21.92
N THR A 35 -21.36 13.69 21.53
CA THR A 35 -20.90 14.70 20.56
C THR A 35 -19.64 15.42 21.05
N HIS A 36 -19.64 15.88 22.32
CA HIS A 36 -18.46 16.52 22.91
C HIS A 36 -17.26 15.57 23.03
N TYR A 37 -17.51 14.31 23.38
CA TYR A 37 -16.46 13.29 23.43
C TYR A 37 -15.81 13.10 22.06
N THR A 38 -16.60 12.95 21.00
CA THR A 38 -16.10 12.80 19.63
C THR A 38 -15.31 14.04 19.19
N ALA A 39 -15.85 15.25 19.43
CA ALA A 39 -15.15 16.49 19.11
C ALA A 39 -13.79 16.61 19.83
N CYS A 40 -13.70 16.22 21.11
CA CYS A 40 -12.44 16.17 21.84
C CYS A 40 -11.46 15.13 21.28
N CYS A 41 -11.96 13.95 20.89
CA CYS A 41 -11.14 12.92 20.26
C CYS A 41 -10.57 13.41 18.94
N ASP A 42 -11.39 14.01 18.08
CA ASP A 42 -10.98 14.54 16.78
C ASP A 42 -9.97 15.67 16.95
N ALA A 43 -10.22 16.61 17.87
CA ALA A 43 -9.29 17.71 18.17
C ALA A 43 -7.94 17.20 18.70
N TRP A 44 -7.94 16.16 19.54
CA TRP A 44 -6.71 15.54 20.01
C TRP A 44 -5.94 14.82 18.89
N VAL A 45 -6.64 14.06 18.04
CA VAL A 45 -6.03 13.41 16.88
C VAL A 45 -5.40 14.45 15.96
N ALA A 46 -6.11 15.55 15.67
CA ALA A 46 -5.60 16.65 14.86
C ALA A 46 -4.36 17.31 15.49
N LEU A 47 -4.39 17.58 16.80
CA LEU A 47 -3.23 18.14 17.52
C LEU A 47 -2.04 17.19 17.48
N ALA A 48 -2.24 15.90 17.74
CA ALA A 48 -1.19 14.90 17.71
C ALA A 48 -0.59 14.75 16.32
N GLN A 49 -1.41 14.73 15.27
CA GLN A 49 -0.96 14.72 13.87
C GLN A 49 -0.17 15.98 13.53
N ALA A 50 -0.63 17.16 13.95
CA ALA A 50 0.08 18.41 13.70
C ALA A 50 1.45 18.44 14.42
N ALA A 51 1.50 18.05 15.69
CA ALA A 51 2.74 17.99 16.45
C ALA A 51 3.73 16.96 15.87
N ALA A 52 3.23 15.77 15.49
CA ALA A 52 4.03 14.74 14.83
C ALA A 52 4.55 15.23 13.47
N GLY A 53 3.71 15.86 12.66
CA GLY A 53 4.08 16.44 11.37
C GLY A 53 5.15 17.52 11.50
N HIS A 54 5.01 18.41 12.48
CA HIS A 54 5.99 19.46 12.74
C HIS A 54 7.34 18.89 13.21
N THR A 55 7.31 17.91 14.12
CA THR A 55 8.51 17.22 14.61
C THR A 55 9.22 16.47 13.48
N LEU A 56 8.46 15.76 12.66
CA LEU A 56 8.99 15.03 11.51
C LEU A 56 9.60 15.97 10.48
N ALA A 57 8.95 17.10 10.17
CA ALA A 57 9.48 18.09 9.25
C ALA A 57 10.82 18.67 9.76
N ALA A 58 10.88 19.04 11.04
CA ALA A 58 12.13 19.52 11.65
C ALA A 58 13.24 18.46 11.58
N LEU A 59 12.93 17.19 11.87
CA LEU A 59 13.91 16.11 11.75
C LEU A 59 14.39 15.89 10.31
N ILE A 60 13.47 15.96 9.34
CA ILE A 60 13.81 15.86 7.91
C ILE A 60 14.75 16.99 7.51
N ASP A 61 14.51 18.22 7.96
CA ASP A 61 15.34 19.37 7.63
C ASP A 61 16.74 19.28 8.25
N GLU A 62 16.87 18.73 9.46
CA GLU A 62 18.17 18.42 10.06
C GLU A 62 18.90 17.27 9.34
N ALA A 63 18.17 16.26 8.87
CA ALA A 63 18.75 15.13 8.13
C ALA A 63 19.15 15.49 6.69
N ARG A 64 18.47 16.44 6.06
CA ARG A 64 18.69 16.87 4.67
C ARG A 64 20.15 17.22 4.35
N PRO A 65 20.85 18.10 5.11
CA PRO A 65 22.25 18.40 4.82
C PRO A 65 23.14 17.16 4.97
N ILE A 66 22.86 16.26 5.90
CA ILE A 66 23.64 15.02 6.09
C ILE A 66 23.51 14.13 4.85
N LEU A 67 22.28 13.92 4.37
CA LEU A 67 22.00 13.14 3.16
C LEU A 67 22.61 13.78 1.91
N GLN A 68 22.62 15.12 1.83
CA GLN A 68 23.26 15.83 0.73
C GLN A 68 24.77 15.61 0.73
N HIS A 69 25.46 15.79 1.86
CA HIS A 69 26.90 15.55 1.96
C HIS A 69 27.24 14.09 1.63
N TYR A 70 26.43 13.11 2.06
CA TYR A 70 26.64 11.71 1.71
C TYR A 70 26.53 11.48 0.19
N ARG A 71 25.53 12.06 -0.47
CA ARG A 71 25.37 11.98 -1.94
C ARG A 71 26.52 12.66 -2.67
N GLU A 72 26.96 13.82 -2.22
CA GLU A 72 28.10 14.54 -2.79
C GLU A 72 29.39 13.74 -2.65
N HIS A 73 29.62 13.12 -1.49
CA HIS A 73 30.76 12.23 -1.25
C HIS A 73 30.74 11.02 -2.21
N LYS A 74 29.61 10.32 -2.34
CA LYS A 74 29.46 9.20 -3.28
C LYS A 74 29.76 9.63 -4.72
N ARG A 75 29.24 10.78 -5.15
CA ARG A 75 29.49 11.34 -6.48
C ARG A 75 30.95 11.68 -6.71
N ALA A 76 31.60 12.36 -5.76
CA ALA A 76 33.02 12.71 -5.85
C ALA A 76 33.91 11.45 -5.95
N SER A 77 33.48 10.35 -5.33
CA SER A 77 34.17 9.06 -5.36
C SER A 77 33.74 8.15 -6.52
N ALA A 78 32.83 8.60 -7.40
CA ALA A 78 32.24 7.80 -8.48
C ALA A 78 31.63 6.46 -8.02
N GLN A 79 30.97 6.47 -6.86
CA GLN A 79 30.34 5.30 -6.26
C GLN A 79 28.81 5.40 -6.31
N LEU A 80 28.16 4.25 -6.47
CA LEU A 80 26.71 4.08 -6.35
C LEU A 80 26.44 2.89 -5.42
N ASP A 81 25.48 3.04 -4.52
CA ASP A 81 24.91 1.92 -3.77
C ASP A 81 23.69 1.31 -4.49
N PHE A 82 23.09 0.27 -3.90
CA PHE A 82 21.96 -0.43 -4.53
C PHE A 82 20.73 0.45 -4.69
N ASP A 83 20.46 1.35 -3.74
CA ASP A 83 19.31 2.24 -3.81
C ASP A 83 19.54 3.32 -4.88
N ASP A 84 20.77 3.84 -5.00
CA ASP A 84 21.12 4.80 -6.04
C ASP A 84 20.85 4.25 -7.45
N LEU A 85 21.06 2.95 -7.68
CA LEU A 85 20.79 2.34 -8.99
C LEU A 85 19.29 2.40 -9.33
N ILE A 86 18.41 2.15 -8.35
CA ILE A 86 16.96 2.24 -8.53
C ILE A 86 16.56 3.70 -8.77
N PHE A 87 17.05 4.63 -7.94
CA PHE A 87 16.75 6.05 -8.08
C PHE A 87 17.22 6.60 -9.44
N ALA A 88 18.45 6.27 -9.85
CA ALA A 88 19.01 6.73 -11.11
C ALA A 88 18.24 6.16 -12.32
N ALA A 89 17.84 4.88 -12.28
CA ALA A 89 17.03 4.28 -13.33
C ALA A 89 15.66 4.95 -13.44
N ARG A 90 14.98 5.17 -12.31
CA ARG A 90 13.71 5.89 -12.25
C ARG A 90 13.86 7.31 -12.80
N ASP A 91 14.83 8.08 -12.27
CA ASP A 91 15.06 9.47 -12.65
C ASP A 91 15.42 9.59 -14.14
N LEU A 92 16.21 8.65 -14.68
CA LEU A 92 16.50 8.60 -16.12
C LEU A 92 15.23 8.46 -16.97
N LEU A 93 14.33 7.55 -16.60
CA LEU A 93 13.06 7.34 -17.31
C LEU A 93 12.06 8.49 -17.10
N ARG A 94 12.10 9.16 -15.94
CA ARG A 94 11.25 10.32 -15.64
C ARG A 94 11.69 11.56 -16.40
N ASP A 95 12.99 11.87 -16.34
CA ASP A 95 13.53 13.17 -16.74
C ASP A 95 13.99 13.20 -18.21
N HIS A 96 14.21 12.04 -18.84
CA HIS A 96 14.73 11.94 -20.21
C HIS A 96 13.79 11.12 -21.12
N ASP A 97 12.74 11.75 -21.63
CA ASP A 97 11.72 11.08 -22.44
C ASP A 97 12.28 10.40 -23.72
N ALA A 98 13.29 10.99 -24.36
CA ALA A 98 13.96 10.37 -25.51
C ALA A 98 14.60 9.02 -25.14
N VAL A 99 15.21 8.94 -23.96
CA VAL A 99 15.80 7.70 -23.44
C VAL A 99 14.71 6.71 -23.06
N ARG A 100 13.66 7.17 -22.36
CA ARG A 100 12.49 6.36 -22.00
C ARG A 100 11.87 5.69 -23.23
N ARG A 101 11.62 6.46 -24.30
CA ARG A 101 11.06 5.94 -25.56
C ARG A 101 12.00 4.96 -26.26
N ALA A 102 13.29 5.27 -26.34
CA ALA A 102 14.27 4.37 -26.94
C ALA A 102 14.37 3.03 -26.19
N LEU A 103 14.37 3.08 -24.86
CA LEU A 103 14.37 1.88 -24.02
C LEU A 103 13.04 1.12 -24.09
N GLY A 104 11.91 1.81 -24.11
CA GLY A 104 10.59 1.20 -24.26
C GLY A 104 10.39 0.50 -25.62
N GLN A 105 11.04 1.00 -26.67
CA GLN A 105 11.10 0.33 -27.98
C GLN A 105 12.05 -0.88 -27.97
N ARG A 106 13.20 -0.76 -27.28
CA ARG A 106 14.18 -1.84 -27.18
C ARG A 106 13.65 -3.00 -26.34
N PHE A 107 13.03 -2.71 -25.21
CA PHE A 107 12.42 -3.67 -24.30
C PHE A 107 10.91 -3.71 -24.56
N ALA A 108 10.53 -4.29 -25.70
CA ALA A 108 9.15 -4.35 -26.15
C ALA A 108 8.25 -5.19 -25.24
N HIS A 109 8.83 -6.15 -24.50
CA HIS A 109 8.13 -7.04 -23.57
C HIS A 109 8.97 -7.19 -22.30
N VAL A 110 8.38 -6.86 -21.15
CA VAL A 110 8.99 -6.96 -19.82
C VAL A 110 8.17 -7.93 -18.98
N LEU A 111 8.85 -8.93 -18.41
CA LEU A 111 8.25 -9.91 -17.52
C LEU A 111 8.86 -9.70 -16.13
N VAL A 112 8.00 -9.52 -15.12
CA VAL A 112 8.40 -9.36 -13.72
C VAL A 112 7.81 -10.50 -12.92
N ASP A 113 8.69 -11.29 -12.32
CA ASP A 113 8.32 -12.34 -11.37
C ASP A 113 8.42 -11.81 -9.93
N GLU A 114 7.77 -12.49 -8.99
CA GLU A 114 7.72 -12.13 -7.57
C GLU A 114 7.29 -10.66 -7.32
N PHE A 115 6.31 -10.17 -8.10
CA PHE A 115 5.89 -8.76 -8.05
C PHE A 115 5.37 -8.33 -6.67
N GLN A 116 4.90 -9.27 -5.83
CA GLN A 116 4.49 -8.95 -4.46
C GLN A 116 5.61 -8.39 -3.58
N ASP A 117 6.88 -8.60 -3.96
CA ASP A 117 8.05 -8.11 -3.24
C ASP A 117 8.62 -6.80 -3.84
N THR A 118 7.88 -6.19 -4.76
CA THR A 118 8.25 -4.92 -5.43
C THR A 118 7.78 -3.71 -4.62
N ASP A 119 8.58 -2.64 -4.63
CA ASP A 119 8.24 -1.36 -4.02
C ASP A 119 7.65 -0.34 -5.03
N PRO A 120 7.05 0.79 -4.57
CA PRO A 120 6.49 1.79 -5.47
C PRO A 120 7.48 2.44 -6.45
N LEU A 121 8.77 2.60 -6.10
CA LEU A 121 9.78 3.18 -6.99
C LEU A 121 10.13 2.22 -8.13
N GLN A 122 10.24 0.93 -7.83
CA GLN A 122 10.43 -0.10 -8.85
C GLN A 122 9.19 -0.21 -9.76
N THR A 123 7.99 -0.10 -9.18
CA THR A 123 6.74 -0.06 -9.96
C THR A 123 6.72 1.13 -10.92
N GLU A 124 7.15 2.32 -10.47
CA GLU A 124 7.28 3.51 -11.32
C GLU A 124 8.22 3.26 -12.52
N ILE A 125 9.33 2.54 -12.32
CA ILE A 125 10.25 2.18 -13.41
C ILE A 125 9.52 1.35 -14.48
N PHE A 126 8.79 0.31 -14.07
CA PHE A 126 8.06 -0.55 -15.01
C PHE A 126 6.97 0.21 -15.75
N TRP A 127 6.20 1.06 -15.06
CA TRP A 127 5.15 1.88 -15.67
C TRP A 127 5.70 2.88 -16.68
N ARG A 128 6.80 3.57 -16.34
CA ARG A 128 7.43 4.52 -17.27
C ARG A 128 8.06 3.84 -18.46
N LEU A 129 8.69 2.68 -18.24
CA LEU A 129 9.34 1.92 -19.30
C LEU A 129 8.32 1.31 -20.26
N CYS A 130 7.23 0.73 -19.74
CA CYS A 130 6.28 -0.08 -20.50
C CYS A 130 4.99 0.66 -20.89
N GLY A 131 4.74 1.83 -20.32
CA GLY A 131 3.55 2.63 -20.56
C GLY A 131 3.83 3.98 -21.25
N GLU A 132 2.75 4.67 -21.57
CA GLU A 132 2.77 6.04 -22.10
C GLU A 132 1.95 6.99 -21.22
N PRO A 133 2.37 8.27 -21.11
CA PRO A 133 1.57 9.32 -20.49
C PRO A 133 0.20 9.45 -21.16
N VAL A 134 -0.86 9.56 -20.35
CA VAL A 134 -2.21 9.88 -20.83
C VAL A 134 -2.42 11.39 -20.75
N ASP A 135 -2.87 12.00 -21.85
CA ASP A 135 -3.08 13.46 -21.95
C ASP A 135 -1.87 14.35 -21.59
N GLY A 136 -0.65 13.79 -21.68
CA GLY A 136 0.58 14.48 -21.28
C GLY A 136 0.78 14.60 -19.76
N ASP A 137 -0.03 13.92 -18.95
CA ASP A 137 0.13 13.87 -17.49
C ASP A 137 1.42 13.14 -17.11
N ALA A 138 2.23 13.75 -16.25
CA ALA A 138 3.50 13.19 -15.78
C ALA A 138 3.33 12.19 -14.61
N ASP A 139 2.11 12.09 -14.06
CA ASP A 139 1.77 11.11 -13.04
C ASP A 139 1.87 9.69 -13.61
N TRP A 140 2.92 8.98 -13.17
CA TRP A 140 3.22 7.63 -13.63
C TRP A 140 2.11 6.64 -13.28
N THR A 141 1.33 6.88 -12.21
CA THR A 141 0.25 5.97 -11.79
C THR A 141 -0.88 5.91 -12.81
N ARG A 142 -0.97 6.93 -13.67
CA ARG A 142 -1.97 7.07 -14.73
C ARG A 142 -1.46 6.64 -16.10
N PHE A 143 -0.21 6.20 -16.21
CA PHE A 143 0.35 5.77 -17.48
C PHE A 143 -0.44 4.58 -18.02
N GLN A 144 -0.77 4.64 -19.30
CA GLN A 144 -1.40 3.53 -19.99
C GLN A 144 -0.34 2.53 -20.41
N ILE A 145 -0.43 1.29 -19.93
CA ILE A 145 0.53 0.26 -20.29
C ILE A 145 0.32 -0.10 -21.75
N ARG A 146 1.41 -0.14 -22.53
CA ARG A 146 1.33 -0.52 -23.94
C ARG A 146 0.94 -2.00 -24.02
N SER A 147 0.06 -2.35 -24.95
CA SER A 147 -0.44 -3.72 -25.11
C SER A 147 0.71 -4.73 -25.24
N GLY A 148 0.72 -5.75 -24.38
CA GLY A 148 1.74 -6.80 -24.32
C GLY A 148 3.10 -6.36 -23.76
N ALA A 149 3.28 -5.10 -23.35
CA ALA A 149 4.60 -4.60 -22.95
C ALA A 149 5.03 -5.00 -21.54
N LEU A 150 4.07 -5.30 -20.65
CA LEU A 150 4.35 -5.65 -19.27
C LEU A 150 3.50 -6.85 -18.85
N PHE A 151 4.16 -7.84 -18.25
CA PHE A 151 3.53 -9.02 -17.67
C PHE A 151 4.05 -9.21 -16.25
N LEU A 152 3.15 -9.24 -15.27
CA LEU A 152 3.48 -9.32 -13.86
C LEU A 152 3.00 -10.65 -13.30
N VAL A 153 3.86 -11.35 -12.58
CA VAL A 153 3.55 -12.58 -11.84
C VAL A 153 3.84 -12.32 -10.38
N GLY A 154 2.95 -12.77 -9.51
CA GLY A 154 3.17 -12.70 -8.08
C GLY A 154 2.04 -13.33 -7.27
N ASP A 155 2.30 -13.52 -5.98
CA ASP A 155 1.33 -14.02 -5.02
C ASP A 155 1.33 -13.14 -3.77
N PRO A 156 0.29 -12.33 -3.52
CA PRO A 156 0.25 -11.46 -2.35
C PRO A 156 0.25 -12.24 -1.03
N LYS A 157 -0.10 -13.55 -1.04
CA LYS A 157 -0.01 -14.43 0.14
C LYS A 157 1.44 -14.73 0.54
N GLN A 158 2.40 -14.49 -0.36
CA GLN A 158 3.84 -14.77 -0.18
C GLN A 158 4.66 -13.51 0.07
N ALA A 159 4.02 -12.33 0.21
CA ALA A 159 4.69 -11.07 0.47
C ALA A 159 5.30 -11.05 1.89
N ILE A 160 6.58 -11.40 2.00
CA ILE A 160 7.30 -11.50 3.29
C ILE A 160 8.40 -10.43 3.45
N TYR A 161 8.63 -9.60 2.44
CA TYR A 161 9.70 -8.59 2.43
C TYR A 161 9.26 -7.18 2.83
N ARG A 162 8.17 -7.02 3.60
CA ARG A 162 7.69 -5.70 4.05
C ARG A 162 8.77 -4.87 4.77
N PHE A 163 9.71 -5.53 5.46
CA PHE A 163 10.85 -4.87 6.12
C PHE A 163 11.86 -4.21 5.16
N ARG A 164 11.82 -4.55 3.86
CA ARG A 164 12.63 -3.96 2.78
C ARG A 164 11.87 -2.92 1.95
N GLY A 165 10.63 -2.59 2.34
CA GLY A 165 9.81 -1.62 1.61
C GLY A 165 8.89 -2.24 0.55
N ALA A 166 8.88 -3.56 0.39
CA ALA A 166 7.86 -4.24 -0.42
C ALA A 166 6.47 -3.90 0.13
N ASP A 167 5.56 -3.52 -0.77
CA ASP A 167 4.23 -3.08 -0.41
C ASP A 167 3.17 -3.90 -1.15
N VAL A 168 2.38 -4.69 -0.40
CA VAL A 168 1.20 -5.37 -0.94
C VAL A 168 0.23 -4.36 -1.56
N GLY A 169 0.24 -3.11 -1.10
CA GLY A 169 -0.45 -1.99 -1.72
C GLY A 169 0.00 -1.75 -3.17
N ALA A 170 1.29 -1.85 -3.48
CA ALA A 170 1.79 -1.71 -4.86
C ALA A 170 1.28 -2.86 -5.75
N TYR A 171 1.23 -4.08 -5.23
CA TYR A 171 0.59 -5.22 -5.92
C TYR A 171 -0.89 -4.96 -6.21
N VAL A 172 -1.65 -4.51 -5.21
CA VAL A 172 -3.08 -4.22 -5.35
C VAL A 172 -3.31 -3.08 -6.35
N GLN A 173 -2.53 -2.00 -6.27
CA GLN A 173 -2.62 -0.88 -7.21
C GLN A 173 -2.32 -1.31 -8.65
N ALA A 174 -1.27 -2.12 -8.85
CA ALA A 174 -0.95 -2.69 -10.15
C ALA A 174 -2.10 -3.54 -10.69
N ARG A 175 -2.61 -4.48 -9.89
CA ARG A 175 -3.75 -5.34 -10.26
C ARG A 175 -4.97 -4.51 -10.67
N ASP A 176 -5.30 -3.49 -9.89
CA ASP A 176 -6.47 -2.65 -10.15
C ASP A 176 -6.27 -1.77 -11.39
N ALA A 177 -5.04 -1.29 -11.64
CA ALA A 177 -4.68 -0.55 -12.85
C ALA A 177 -4.79 -1.40 -14.12
N PHE A 178 -4.30 -2.65 -14.10
CA PHE A 178 -4.45 -3.59 -15.19
C PHE A 178 -5.93 -3.89 -15.47
N ARG A 179 -6.71 -4.18 -14.41
CA ARG A 179 -8.16 -4.44 -14.53
C ARG A 179 -8.93 -3.27 -15.11
N ALA A 180 -8.53 -2.04 -14.77
CA ALA A 180 -9.17 -0.83 -15.28
C ALA A 180 -8.89 -0.61 -16.77
N GLN A 181 -7.71 -1.03 -17.26
CA GLN A 181 -7.36 -0.94 -18.68
C GLN A 181 -7.97 -2.07 -19.51
N ASP A 182 -7.97 -3.29 -18.98
CA ASP A 182 -8.55 -4.49 -19.60
C ASP A 182 -9.07 -5.46 -18.51
N PRO A 183 -10.39 -5.69 -18.43
CA PRO A 183 -10.98 -6.61 -17.46
C PRO A 183 -10.47 -8.06 -17.54
N ASP A 184 -10.01 -8.50 -18.72
CA ASP A 184 -9.54 -9.87 -18.97
C ASP A 184 -8.02 -10.03 -18.77
N SER A 185 -7.33 -8.96 -18.35
CA SER A 185 -5.87 -8.97 -18.13
C SER A 185 -5.42 -9.71 -16.87
N LEU A 186 -6.35 -10.08 -15.98
CA LEU A 186 -6.05 -10.77 -14.73
C LEU A 186 -6.31 -12.26 -14.84
N LEU A 187 -5.25 -13.05 -14.68
CA LEU A 187 -5.31 -14.51 -14.69
C LEU A 187 -4.98 -15.03 -13.29
N SER A 188 -5.83 -15.93 -12.78
CA SER A 188 -5.61 -16.64 -11.51
C SER A 188 -5.24 -18.09 -11.77
N ILE A 189 -4.20 -18.57 -11.11
CA ILE A 189 -3.71 -19.96 -11.20
C ILE A 189 -3.89 -20.59 -9.81
N SER A 190 -4.82 -21.55 -9.67
CA SER A 190 -5.03 -22.30 -8.42
C SER A 190 -4.38 -23.68 -8.41
N THR A 191 -4.13 -24.26 -9.60
CA THR A 191 -3.55 -25.60 -9.74
C THR A 191 -2.10 -25.62 -9.28
N ASN A 192 -1.78 -26.50 -8.34
CA ASN A 192 -0.45 -26.72 -7.82
C ASN A 192 0.17 -27.99 -8.42
N PHE A 193 1.31 -27.81 -9.08
CA PHE A 193 2.07 -28.89 -9.71
C PHE A 193 3.26 -29.38 -8.87
N ARG A 194 3.44 -28.84 -7.65
CA ARG A 194 4.65 -29.04 -6.83
C ARG A 194 4.44 -30.04 -5.69
N SER A 195 3.27 -29.99 -5.05
CA SER A 195 2.97 -30.69 -3.81
C SER A 195 1.83 -31.69 -3.99
N CYS A 196 1.84 -32.75 -3.19
CA CYS A 196 0.75 -33.73 -3.14
C CYS A 196 -0.49 -33.18 -2.41
N ALA A 197 -1.64 -33.82 -2.66
CA ALA A 197 -2.93 -33.42 -2.12
C ALA A 197 -2.92 -33.24 -0.59
N SER A 198 -2.24 -34.11 0.17
CA SER A 198 -2.23 -34.03 1.64
C SER A 198 -1.59 -32.74 2.18
N ILE A 199 -0.54 -32.23 1.53
CA ILE A 199 0.08 -30.94 1.88
C ILE A 199 -0.89 -29.81 1.56
N LEU A 200 -1.53 -29.84 0.40
CA LEU A 200 -2.46 -28.79 -0.03
C LEU A 200 -3.69 -28.72 0.86
N THR A 201 -4.28 -29.87 1.22
CA THR A 201 -5.38 -29.94 2.19
C THR A 201 -4.98 -29.32 3.52
N PHE A 202 -3.82 -29.69 4.06
CA PHE A 202 -3.32 -29.10 5.31
C PHE A 202 -3.15 -27.58 5.20
N VAL A 203 -2.55 -27.07 4.11
CA VAL A 203 -2.37 -25.64 3.91
C VAL A 203 -3.72 -24.92 3.79
N ASN A 204 -4.63 -25.45 2.96
CA ASN A 204 -5.96 -24.86 2.77
C ASN A 204 -6.72 -24.75 4.10
N GLU A 205 -6.79 -25.83 4.88
CA GLU A 205 -7.48 -25.85 6.18
C GLU A 205 -6.89 -24.87 7.21
N ARG A 206 -5.57 -24.67 7.21
CA ARG A 206 -4.90 -23.83 8.22
C ARG A 206 -4.90 -22.36 7.87
N PHE A 207 -4.81 -22.03 6.58
CA PHE A 207 -4.60 -20.65 6.15
C PHE A 207 -5.85 -19.96 5.62
N GLU A 208 -6.91 -20.68 5.26
CA GLU A 208 -8.15 -20.06 4.75
C GLU A 208 -8.72 -19.03 5.72
N ALA A 209 -8.96 -19.41 6.98
CA ALA A 209 -9.52 -18.51 7.98
C ALA A 209 -8.59 -17.34 8.31
N VAL A 210 -7.27 -17.58 8.32
CA VAL A 210 -6.27 -16.56 8.66
C VAL A 210 -6.13 -15.53 7.55
N LEU A 211 -6.02 -15.97 6.29
CA LEU A 211 -5.79 -15.10 5.13
C LEU A 211 -7.07 -14.47 4.58
N SER A 212 -8.25 -14.94 5.01
CA SER A 212 -9.55 -14.31 4.67
C SER A 212 -9.99 -13.24 5.68
N ALA A 213 -9.21 -12.99 6.74
CA ALA A 213 -9.53 -11.97 7.73
C ALA A 213 -9.39 -10.55 7.16
N ASP A 214 -10.09 -9.58 7.76
CA ASP A 214 -10.01 -8.18 7.34
C ASP A 214 -8.57 -7.65 7.37
N GLY A 215 -8.16 -7.02 6.27
CA GLY A 215 -6.80 -6.49 6.09
C GLY A 215 -5.76 -7.51 5.60
N GLN A 216 -6.16 -8.75 5.31
CA GLN A 216 -5.33 -9.76 4.66
C GLN A 216 -5.54 -9.76 3.14
N PRO A 217 -4.58 -10.30 2.36
CA PRO A 217 -4.65 -10.28 0.89
C PRO A 217 -5.77 -11.13 0.28
N GLY A 218 -6.48 -11.93 1.10
CA GLY A 218 -7.47 -12.91 0.64
C GLY A 218 -6.86 -14.30 0.43
N PHE A 219 -7.72 -15.31 0.38
CA PHE A 219 -7.33 -16.70 0.18
C PHE A 219 -7.92 -17.29 -1.11
N THR A 220 -7.12 -18.07 -1.82
CA THR A 220 -7.56 -18.91 -2.93
C THR A 220 -7.03 -20.31 -2.65
N ALA A 221 -7.93 -21.27 -2.56
CA ALA A 221 -7.57 -22.66 -2.30
C ALA A 221 -6.67 -23.20 -3.43
N LEU A 222 -5.70 -24.02 -3.05
CA LEU A 222 -4.81 -24.68 -4.00
C LEU A 222 -5.36 -26.06 -4.35
N ASP A 223 -5.43 -26.36 -5.65
CA ASP A 223 -5.91 -27.63 -6.18
C ASP A 223 -4.72 -28.52 -6.59
N PRO A 224 -4.62 -29.78 -6.16
CA PRO A 224 -3.55 -30.67 -6.62
C PRO A 224 -3.69 -30.95 -8.12
N PHE A 225 -2.57 -30.99 -8.84
CA PHE A 225 -2.56 -31.50 -10.21
C PHE A 225 -2.64 -33.04 -10.28
N HIS A 226 -2.14 -33.72 -9.24
CA HIS A 226 -2.12 -35.18 -9.12
C HIS A 226 -2.77 -35.59 -7.79
N ASP A 227 -3.60 -36.65 -7.84
CA ASP A 227 -4.26 -37.26 -6.67
C ASP A 227 -3.26 -37.74 -5.60
#